data_AF-A0A1L7SMF0-F1
#
_entry.id   AF-A0A1L7SMF0-F1
#
_cell.length_a   1.000
_cell.length_b   1.000
_cell.length_c   1.000
_cell.angle_alpha   90.00
_cell.angle_beta   90.00
_cell.angle_gamma   90.00
#
_symmetry.space_group_name_H-M   'P 1'
#
loop_
_entity.id
_entity.type
_entity.pdbx_description
1 polymer ?
#
loop_
_entity_poly.entity_id
_entity_poly.type
_entity_poly.pdbx_seq_one_letter_code
_entity_poly.pdbx_strand_id
1 'polypeptide(L)'
;MANPKDYTVGWICALSTEHVAARAFLDEEHDIPERVAHRDNNVYTLGRIGSHNVVIATLPDGEYGISVAAAVARDMVSSFPKIRIGLLVGIGGAAPSAERDIRLGDVVVSVTGEGRGGVFQYDFGKVMQTKEFEATGFLDQPPALLRSAVSNIRMRHESDGHQLRKALDTVLEKRPRLRKKYQRPDPSTDRLYRSDIVHPSESDLPCEGYCGDNEPELLSRPSRSEGEDDPMIHYGLIASGNKLMRDAEIRDLIASKSKAICFEMEAAGLMNHFPCLVIRGICDYSDSHKNNAWQGYAAMMAAAYAKELLARIAPTSVEAEVTIAVVLSHAESTGQSTSEPSASNLISAGQPITMNSLRPKPSTQSSTSSRSTSSQQAAAQSSQPATAPPPPLEPRIVYVQGEREGFWEWFGGLFVNNSSLSDGSSRRSPEYTRSTRPPQGTRSSRPPGGGGGSNAAIRRMRARGRR
;
A
#
# COMPACT_ATOMS: atom_id res chain seq x y z
N MET A 1 -28.90 8.24 10.56
CA MET A 1 -28.36 8.13 9.19
C MET A 1 -27.37 9.25 8.99
N ALA A 2 -26.24 8.99 8.34
CA ALA A 2 -25.26 10.02 8.01
C ALA A 2 -25.63 10.81 6.74
N ASN A 3 -25.29 12.10 6.71
CA ASN A 3 -25.37 12.95 5.52
C ASN A 3 -24.00 13.01 4.82
N PRO A 4 -23.87 12.58 3.55
CA PRO A 4 -22.58 12.56 2.85
C PRO A 4 -21.87 13.91 2.70
N LYS A 5 -22.57 15.04 2.89
CA LYS A 5 -21.98 16.38 2.83
C LYS A 5 -21.19 16.77 4.09
N ASP A 6 -21.29 15.99 5.16
CA ASP A 6 -20.62 16.28 6.43
C ASP A 6 -19.21 15.67 6.51
N TYR A 7 -18.76 14.96 5.47
CA TYR A 7 -17.48 14.25 5.40
C TYR A 7 -16.47 15.01 4.54
N THR A 8 -15.27 15.23 5.08
CA THR A 8 -14.21 16.03 4.46
C THR A 8 -12.92 15.26 4.19
N VAL A 9 -12.78 14.07 4.79
CA VAL A 9 -11.63 13.18 4.65
C VAL A 9 -12.06 11.86 4.01
N GLY A 10 -11.48 11.51 2.88
CA GLY A 10 -11.63 10.19 2.25
C GLY A 10 -10.47 9.28 2.65
N TRP A 11 -10.76 8.04 3.03
CA TRP A 11 -9.78 7.03 3.41
C TRP A 11 -9.99 5.78 2.55
N ILE A 12 -8.96 5.35 1.82
CA ILE A 12 -8.99 4.16 0.97
C ILE A 12 -8.05 3.10 1.55
N CYS A 13 -8.55 1.87 1.59
CA CYS A 13 -7.80 0.65 1.87
C CYS A 13 -7.88 -0.29 0.66
N ALA A 14 -6.83 -1.04 0.38
CA ALA A 14 -6.82 -2.11 -0.61
C ALA A 14 -7.47 -3.40 -0.05
N LEU A 15 -7.23 -3.73 1.21
CA LEU A 15 -7.56 -5.03 1.79
C LEU A 15 -8.49 -4.94 3.00
N SER A 16 -9.29 -6.00 3.20
CA SER A 16 -10.14 -6.17 4.38
C SER A 16 -9.35 -6.14 5.72
N THR A 17 -8.08 -6.58 5.71
CA THR A 17 -7.14 -6.43 6.84
C THR A 17 -6.95 -4.97 7.25
N GLU A 18 -6.82 -4.09 6.26
CA GLU A 18 -6.54 -2.66 6.44
C GLU A 18 -7.82 -1.91 6.82
N HIS A 19 -8.96 -2.25 6.21
CA HIS A 19 -10.26 -1.72 6.61
C HIS A 19 -10.54 -1.99 8.10
N VAL A 20 -10.25 -3.20 8.58
CA VAL A 20 -10.43 -3.55 10.00
C VAL A 20 -9.53 -2.70 10.91
N ALA A 21 -8.31 -2.38 10.48
CA ALA A 21 -7.44 -1.46 11.23
C ALA A 21 -7.99 -0.02 11.22
N ALA A 22 -8.32 0.52 10.04
CA ALA A 22 -8.91 1.86 9.89
C ALA A 22 -10.17 2.05 10.75
N ARG A 23 -11.13 1.13 10.64
CA ARG A 23 -12.36 1.10 11.44
C ARG A 23 -12.09 0.92 12.94
N ALA A 24 -11.03 0.20 13.32
CA ALA A 24 -10.68 0.02 14.72
C ALA A 24 -10.12 1.29 15.38
N PHE A 25 -9.53 2.21 14.60
CA PHE A 25 -8.99 3.48 15.06
C PHE A 25 -9.98 4.66 15.04
N LEU A 26 -11.18 4.51 14.48
CA LEU A 26 -12.26 5.49 14.65
C LEU A 26 -12.53 5.79 16.14
N ASP A 27 -12.75 7.07 16.47
CA ASP A 27 -13.24 7.48 17.80
C ASP A 27 -14.75 7.26 17.94
N GLU A 28 -15.47 7.37 16.82
CA GLU A 28 -16.91 7.14 16.71
C GLU A 28 -17.20 6.52 15.34
N GLU A 29 -18.14 5.57 15.30
CA GLU A 29 -18.59 4.88 14.09
C GLU A 29 -20.02 5.34 13.81
N HIS A 30 -20.28 5.89 12.63
CA HIS A 30 -21.55 6.51 12.26
C HIS A 30 -22.46 5.55 11.47
N ASP A 31 -23.76 5.83 11.45
CA ASP A 31 -24.70 5.14 10.56
C ASP A 31 -24.24 5.20 9.09
N ILE A 32 -24.53 4.14 8.33
CA ILE A 32 -24.44 4.15 6.86
C ILE A 32 -25.28 5.30 6.24
N PRO A 33 -24.90 5.80 5.05
CA PRO A 33 -25.69 6.82 4.36
C PRO A 33 -27.00 6.21 3.84
N GLU A 34 -28.08 7.01 3.78
CA GLU A 34 -29.36 6.55 3.18
C GLU A 34 -29.20 6.25 1.69
N ARG A 35 -28.37 7.04 0.99
CA ARG A 35 -28.15 6.98 -0.46
C ARG A 35 -26.71 7.34 -0.80
N VAL A 36 -26.21 6.70 -1.85
CA VAL A 36 -24.95 6.98 -2.55
C VAL A 36 -25.26 7.49 -3.96
N ALA A 37 -24.24 7.92 -4.71
CA ALA A 37 -24.36 8.30 -6.10
C ALA A 37 -24.84 7.12 -6.98
N HIS A 38 -25.51 7.43 -8.09
CA HIS A 38 -26.01 6.42 -9.00
C HIS A 38 -24.84 5.75 -9.76
N ARG A 39 -24.71 4.42 -9.58
CA ARG A 39 -23.59 3.56 -10.00
C ARG A 39 -22.33 3.63 -9.14
N ASP A 40 -22.37 4.22 -7.95
CA ASP A 40 -21.37 3.95 -6.91
C ASP A 40 -21.49 2.48 -6.47
N ASN A 41 -20.38 1.74 -6.54
CA ASN A 41 -20.34 0.30 -6.21
C ASN A 41 -19.70 0.03 -4.83
N ASN A 42 -19.24 1.06 -4.12
CA ASN A 42 -18.57 0.91 -2.84
C ASN A 42 -19.52 0.58 -1.69
N VAL A 43 -18.97 -0.05 -0.65
CA VAL A 43 -19.58 -0.14 0.68
C VAL A 43 -18.72 0.66 1.65
N TYR A 44 -19.34 1.64 2.32
CA TYR A 44 -18.64 2.59 3.19
C TYR A 44 -18.77 2.25 4.68
N THR A 45 -17.66 2.37 5.40
CA THR A 45 -17.69 2.60 6.85
C THR A 45 -17.54 4.10 7.09
N LEU A 46 -18.46 4.69 7.85
CA LEU A 46 -18.44 6.11 8.20
C LEU A 46 -18.08 6.29 9.67
N GLY A 47 -17.42 7.40 10.01
CA GLY A 47 -17.08 7.70 11.39
C GLY A 47 -16.35 9.01 11.58
N ARG A 48 -15.75 9.16 12.76
CA ARG A 48 -15.02 10.35 13.20
C ARG A 48 -13.66 9.99 13.78
N ILE A 49 -12.65 10.80 13.48
CA ILE A 49 -11.32 10.78 14.09
C ILE A 49 -11.01 12.18 14.60
N GLY A 50 -10.88 12.33 15.93
CA GLY A 50 -10.79 13.64 16.58
C GLY A 50 -11.99 14.54 16.19
N SER A 51 -11.72 15.60 15.43
CA SER A 51 -12.73 16.55 14.93
C SER A 51 -13.02 16.41 13.43
N HIS A 52 -12.54 15.35 12.78
CA HIS A 52 -12.72 15.11 11.34
C HIS A 52 -13.69 13.96 11.09
N ASN A 53 -14.66 14.18 10.20
CA ASN A 53 -15.55 13.14 9.69
C ASN A 53 -14.89 12.42 8.51
N VAL A 54 -14.72 11.11 8.65
CA VAL A 54 -13.96 10.25 7.73
C VAL A 54 -14.91 9.25 7.07
N VAL A 55 -14.81 9.14 5.74
CA VAL A 55 -15.42 8.06 4.96
C VAL A 55 -14.35 7.06 4.54
N ILE A 56 -14.52 5.81 4.96
CA ILE A 56 -13.62 4.69 4.65
C ILE A 56 -14.28 3.82 3.57
N ALA A 57 -13.58 3.63 2.45
CA ALA A 57 -13.92 2.64 1.43
C ALA A 57 -12.82 1.57 1.34
N THR A 58 -13.13 0.47 0.65
CA THR A 58 -12.16 -0.60 0.36
C THR A 58 -12.44 -1.17 -1.01
N LEU A 59 -11.38 -1.61 -1.69
CA LEU A 59 -11.50 -2.26 -3.00
C LEU A 59 -12.36 -3.53 -2.90
N PRO A 60 -13.04 -3.96 -4.00
CA PRO A 60 -13.84 -5.17 -4.02
C PRO A 60 -13.04 -6.42 -3.59
N ASP A 61 -13.71 -7.39 -2.97
CA ASP A 61 -13.01 -8.58 -2.46
C ASP A 61 -12.42 -9.42 -3.61
N GLY A 62 -11.12 -9.68 -3.53
CA GLY A 62 -10.33 -10.31 -4.61
C GLY A 62 -9.76 -9.33 -5.65
N GLU A 63 -10.12 -8.05 -5.64
CA GLU A 63 -9.57 -7.02 -6.52
C GLU A 63 -8.50 -6.15 -5.81
N TYR A 64 -7.49 -5.73 -6.56
CA TYR A 64 -6.39 -4.87 -6.08
C TYR A 64 -5.77 -4.09 -7.24
N GLY A 65 -4.93 -3.08 -6.92
CA GLY A 65 -4.16 -2.35 -7.92
C GLY A 65 -4.74 -1.00 -8.38
N ILE A 66 -3.91 -0.31 -9.17
CA ILE A 66 -4.06 1.07 -9.67
C ILE A 66 -5.45 1.41 -10.21
N SER A 67 -5.97 0.60 -11.15
CA SER A 67 -7.25 0.88 -11.82
C SER A 67 -8.46 0.76 -10.89
N VAL A 68 -8.43 -0.23 -9.99
CA VAL A 68 -9.50 -0.50 -9.02
C VAL A 68 -9.52 0.60 -7.95
N ALA A 69 -8.35 1.01 -7.44
CA ALA A 69 -8.24 2.13 -6.51
C ALA A 69 -8.76 3.44 -7.12
N ALA A 70 -8.45 3.71 -8.40
CA ALA A 70 -8.96 4.89 -9.12
C ALA A 70 -10.49 4.87 -9.31
N ALA A 71 -11.11 3.69 -9.44
CA ALA A 71 -12.57 3.54 -9.50
C ALA A 71 -13.20 3.82 -8.13
N VAL A 72 -12.70 3.17 -7.07
CA VAL A 72 -13.14 3.39 -5.67
C VAL A 72 -13.09 4.87 -5.29
N ALA A 73 -11.98 5.56 -5.61
CA ALA A 73 -11.80 6.98 -5.34
C ALA A 73 -12.80 7.88 -6.09
N ARG A 74 -13.06 7.59 -7.37
CA ARG A 74 -14.02 8.35 -8.20
C ARG A 74 -15.44 8.25 -7.65
N ASP A 75 -15.87 7.02 -7.36
CA ASP A 75 -17.21 6.74 -6.83
C ASP A 75 -17.38 7.37 -5.42
N MET A 76 -16.35 7.28 -4.56
CA MET A 76 -16.31 7.96 -3.25
C MET A 76 -16.48 9.47 -3.38
N VAL A 77 -15.76 10.13 -4.28
CA VAL A 77 -15.86 11.59 -4.46
C VAL A 77 -17.21 12.00 -5.07
N SER A 78 -17.84 11.12 -5.87
CA SER A 78 -19.20 11.33 -6.39
C SER A 78 -20.26 11.31 -5.27
N SER A 79 -20.16 10.34 -4.35
CA SER A 79 -21.08 10.20 -3.21
C SER A 79 -20.84 11.20 -2.09
N PHE A 80 -19.58 11.57 -1.84
CA PHE A 80 -19.16 12.46 -0.76
C PHE A 80 -18.50 13.73 -1.33
N PRO A 81 -19.27 14.64 -1.97
CA PRO A 81 -18.74 15.79 -2.72
C PRO A 81 -18.14 16.91 -1.84
N LYS A 82 -17.92 16.63 -0.55
CA LYS A 82 -17.25 17.52 0.41
C LYS A 82 -15.89 17.00 0.89
N ILE A 83 -15.43 15.85 0.41
CA ILE A 83 -14.04 15.41 0.58
C ILE A 83 -13.09 16.45 -0.06
N ARG A 84 -12.05 16.80 0.69
CA ARG A 84 -10.99 17.77 0.29
C ARG A 84 -9.59 17.18 0.40
N ILE A 85 -9.37 16.21 1.29
CA ILE A 85 -8.13 15.46 1.42
C ILE A 85 -8.38 13.96 1.40
N GLY A 86 -7.50 13.23 0.73
CA GLY A 86 -7.47 11.77 0.73
C GLY A 86 -6.38 11.19 1.63
N LEU A 87 -6.56 9.93 2.05
CA LEU A 87 -5.55 9.08 2.64
C LEU A 87 -5.63 7.70 1.98
N LEU A 88 -4.48 7.15 1.56
CA LEU A 88 -4.34 5.75 1.17
C LEU A 88 -3.53 5.05 2.27
N VAL A 89 -4.21 4.24 3.09
CA VAL A 89 -3.61 3.68 4.31
C VAL A 89 -3.75 2.17 4.29
N GLY A 90 -2.62 1.47 4.33
CA GLY A 90 -2.60 0.03 4.18
C GLY A 90 -1.27 -0.61 4.56
N ILE A 91 -1.01 -1.78 4.00
CA ILE A 91 0.27 -2.50 4.12
C ILE A 91 1.12 -2.33 2.86
N GLY A 92 2.43 -2.57 2.97
CA GLY A 92 3.35 -2.61 1.84
C GLY A 92 4.61 -3.41 2.17
N GLY A 93 5.39 -3.73 1.14
CA GLY A 93 6.72 -4.31 1.30
C GLY A 93 7.77 -3.21 1.55
N ALA A 94 8.82 -3.50 2.32
CA ALA A 94 9.96 -2.61 2.49
C ALA A 94 11.07 -2.89 1.46
N ALA A 95 11.97 -1.92 1.27
CA ALA A 95 13.28 -2.11 0.70
C ALA A 95 14.35 -1.59 1.69
N PRO A 96 14.84 -2.45 2.61
CA PRO A 96 15.87 -2.08 3.57
C PRO A 96 17.20 -1.78 2.87
N SER A 97 18.05 -0.96 3.50
CA SER A 97 19.42 -0.74 3.07
C SER A 97 20.35 -0.52 4.27
N ALA A 98 21.66 -0.53 4.05
CA ALA A 98 22.64 -0.16 5.09
C ALA A 98 22.47 1.29 5.61
N GLU A 99 21.71 2.13 4.90
CA GLU A 99 21.38 3.51 5.28
C GLU A 99 20.02 3.60 5.99
N ARG A 100 19.17 2.56 5.87
CA ARG A 100 17.77 2.52 6.34
C ARG A 100 17.38 1.10 6.73
N ASP A 101 17.54 0.79 8.01
CA ASP A 101 17.04 -0.45 8.61
C ASP A 101 15.53 -0.37 8.87
N ILE A 102 14.78 -0.62 7.80
CA ILE A 102 13.32 -0.74 7.82
C ILE A 102 12.96 -2.15 8.26
N ARG A 103 12.07 -2.27 9.26
CA ARG A 103 11.69 -3.53 9.91
C ARG A 103 10.22 -3.86 9.72
N LEU A 104 9.85 -5.13 9.96
CA LEU A 104 8.43 -5.50 9.92
C LEU A 104 7.66 -4.77 11.02
N GLY A 105 6.50 -4.24 10.65
CA GLY A 105 5.67 -3.40 11.50
C GLY A 105 6.10 -1.94 11.62
N ASP A 106 7.17 -1.50 10.95
CA ASP A 106 7.46 -0.08 10.72
C ASP A 106 6.38 0.58 9.83
N VAL A 107 6.35 1.91 9.81
CA VAL A 107 5.46 2.68 8.91
C VAL A 107 6.30 3.50 7.94
N VAL A 108 6.03 3.37 6.64
CA VAL A 108 6.54 4.26 5.60
C VAL A 108 5.48 5.29 5.23
N VAL A 109 5.89 6.55 5.17
CA VAL A 109 5.04 7.70 4.79
C VAL A 109 5.61 8.34 3.53
N SER A 110 4.78 8.48 2.49
CA SER A 110 5.19 9.12 1.23
C SER A 110 5.53 10.60 1.44
N VAL A 111 6.78 11.00 1.17
CA VAL A 111 7.17 12.41 1.21
C VAL A 111 7.88 12.85 -0.06
N THR A 112 7.67 14.11 -0.43
CA THR A 112 8.33 14.76 -1.57
C THR A 112 9.83 14.83 -1.37
N GLY A 113 10.61 14.40 -2.36
CA GLY A 113 12.07 14.40 -2.34
C GLY A 113 12.65 14.17 -3.74
N GLU A 114 13.88 14.64 -3.98
CA GLU A 114 14.62 14.45 -5.24
C GLU A 114 13.82 14.78 -6.52
N GLY A 115 12.95 15.81 -6.46
CA GLY A 115 12.10 16.24 -7.57
C GLY A 115 10.84 15.41 -7.82
N ARG A 116 10.48 14.48 -6.91
CA ARG A 116 9.31 13.59 -7.05
C ARG A 116 8.23 13.87 -6.00
N GLY A 117 6.98 13.51 -6.31
CA GLY A 117 5.81 13.73 -5.46
C GLY A 117 5.79 12.94 -4.13
N GLY A 118 6.63 11.92 -3.99
CA GLY A 118 6.64 10.99 -2.84
C GLY A 118 6.05 9.61 -3.17
N VAL A 119 5.44 9.48 -4.36
CA VAL A 119 5.14 8.21 -5.02
C VAL A 119 5.81 8.22 -6.40
N PHE A 120 6.22 7.05 -6.89
CA PHE A 120 6.80 6.83 -8.22
C PHE A 120 6.22 5.55 -8.82
N GLN A 121 5.62 5.61 -10.01
CA GLN A 121 5.14 4.41 -10.68
C GLN A 121 6.30 3.71 -11.39
N TYR A 122 6.73 2.55 -10.87
CA TYR A 122 7.94 1.88 -11.35
C TYR A 122 7.72 1.03 -12.61
N ASP A 123 6.46 0.71 -12.95
CA ASP A 123 6.09 -0.09 -14.13
C ASP A 123 5.55 0.75 -15.32
N PHE A 124 5.46 2.08 -15.19
CA PHE A 124 4.94 2.97 -16.24
C PHE A 124 6.04 3.74 -16.98
N GLY A 125 6.26 3.37 -18.25
CA GLY A 125 7.35 3.88 -19.05
C GLY A 125 7.51 3.17 -20.39
N LYS A 126 8.62 3.44 -21.07
CA LYS A 126 8.95 2.88 -22.38
C LYS A 126 9.90 1.70 -22.21
N VAL A 127 9.53 0.55 -22.79
CA VAL A 127 10.47 -0.52 -23.13
C VAL A 127 11.05 -0.21 -24.50
N MET A 128 12.37 -0.22 -24.62
CA MET A 128 13.08 0.09 -25.87
C MET A 128 14.07 -1.03 -26.22
N GLN A 129 14.18 -1.39 -27.50
CA GLN A 129 15.12 -2.39 -27.96
C GLN A 129 16.56 -2.01 -27.58
N THR A 130 17.30 -2.95 -26.96
CA THR A 130 18.69 -2.78 -26.48
C THR A 130 18.93 -1.63 -25.50
N LYS A 131 17.91 -1.17 -24.76
CA LYS A 131 18.03 -0.16 -23.71
C LYS A 131 17.34 -0.61 -22.43
N GLU A 132 17.69 0.03 -21.32
CA GLU A 132 16.91 -0.06 -20.09
C GLU A 132 15.50 0.52 -20.26
N PHE A 133 14.62 0.17 -19.33
CA PHE A 133 13.29 0.76 -19.19
C PHE A 133 13.38 2.25 -18.80
N GLU A 134 12.72 3.11 -19.57
CA GLU A 134 12.65 4.55 -19.32
C GLU A 134 11.31 4.87 -18.64
N ALA A 135 11.30 5.10 -17.33
CA ALA A 135 10.10 5.53 -16.61
C ALA A 135 9.70 6.95 -17.06
N THR A 136 8.45 7.14 -17.51
CA THR A 136 7.99 8.41 -18.09
C THR A 136 6.76 9.03 -17.40
N GLY A 137 6.29 8.41 -16.31
CA GLY A 137 5.17 8.95 -15.53
C GLY A 137 5.62 10.05 -14.56
N PHE A 138 4.76 11.05 -14.37
CA PHE A 138 4.81 11.95 -13.22
C PHE A 138 3.61 11.68 -12.30
N LEU A 139 3.87 11.64 -11.00
CA LEU A 139 2.85 11.54 -9.97
C LEU A 139 2.91 12.77 -9.06
N ASP A 140 1.75 13.34 -8.80
CA ASP A 140 1.59 14.52 -7.97
C ASP A 140 2.01 14.31 -6.51
N GLN A 141 2.23 15.43 -5.84
CA GLN A 141 2.59 15.49 -4.43
C GLN A 141 1.34 15.55 -3.52
N PRO A 142 1.33 14.89 -2.34
CA PRO A 142 0.27 15.04 -1.35
C PRO A 142 -0.03 16.52 -1.04
N PRO A 143 -1.30 16.92 -0.78
CA PRO A 143 -1.67 18.30 -0.44
C PRO A 143 -0.75 19.00 0.57
N ALA A 144 -0.54 20.31 0.40
CA ALA A 144 0.40 21.08 1.22
C ALA A 144 0.05 21.01 2.72
N LEU A 145 -1.24 20.92 3.06
CA LEU A 145 -1.72 20.68 4.43
C LEU A 145 -1.20 19.35 5.01
N LEU A 146 -1.27 18.26 4.23
CA LEU A 146 -0.78 16.93 4.65
C LEU A 146 0.75 16.94 4.81
N ARG A 147 1.48 17.57 3.89
CA ARG A 147 2.96 17.69 4.00
C ARG A 147 3.36 18.51 5.23
N SER A 148 2.64 19.59 5.54
CA SER A 148 2.85 20.40 6.74
C SER A 148 2.57 19.63 8.03
N ALA A 149 1.51 18.81 8.04
CA ALA A 149 1.18 17.95 9.17
C ALA A 149 2.23 16.84 9.39
N VAL A 150 2.71 16.19 8.32
CA VAL A 150 3.81 15.21 8.37
C VAL A 150 5.08 15.84 8.94
N SER A 151 5.47 17.04 8.50
CA SER A 151 6.61 17.76 9.08
C SER A 151 6.42 18.07 10.57
N ASN A 152 5.20 18.45 10.99
CA ASN A 152 4.92 18.68 12.40
C ASN A 152 5.00 17.40 13.25
N ILE A 153 4.57 16.26 12.70
CA ILE A 153 4.68 14.96 13.37
C ILE A 153 6.14 14.53 13.50
N ARG A 154 6.91 14.62 12.41
CA ARG A 154 8.33 14.24 12.41
C ARG A 154 9.13 14.97 13.48
N MET A 155 8.98 16.30 13.58
CA MET A 155 9.65 17.10 14.63
C MET A 155 9.21 16.72 16.05
N ARG A 156 8.01 16.16 16.22
CA ARG A 156 7.51 15.71 17.54
C ARG A 156 7.98 14.30 17.89
N HIS A 157 8.08 13.39 16.93
CA HIS A 157 8.66 12.06 17.16
C HIS A 157 10.17 12.19 17.45
N GLU A 158 10.85 13.14 16.80
CA GLU A 158 12.26 13.48 17.06
C GLU A 158 12.52 14.05 18.47
N SER A 159 11.52 14.66 19.14
CA SER A 159 11.67 15.25 20.49
C SER A 159 11.02 14.44 21.63
N ASP A 160 9.87 13.82 21.36
CA ASP A 160 8.99 13.20 22.37
C ASP A 160 8.85 11.68 22.19
N GLY A 161 9.37 11.12 21.10
CA GLY A 161 9.00 9.80 20.59
C GLY A 161 7.54 9.75 20.11
N HIS A 162 7.07 8.55 19.74
CA HIS A 162 5.70 8.30 19.29
C HIS A 162 4.90 7.39 20.24
N GLN A 163 3.59 7.27 20.02
CA GLN A 163 2.68 6.55 20.92
C GLN A 163 1.82 5.47 20.21
N LEU A 164 2.23 5.02 19.01
CA LEU A 164 1.40 4.13 18.16
C LEU A 164 1.12 2.77 18.82
N ARG A 165 2.08 2.20 19.56
CA ARG A 165 1.87 0.95 20.32
C ARG A 165 0.78 1.09 21.38
N LYS A 166 0.89 2.12 22.22
CA LYS A 166 -0.12 2.45 23.25
C LYS A 166 -1.50 2.70 22.65
N ALA A 167 -1.56 3.28 21.46
CA ALA A 167 -2.80 3.46 20.70
C ALA A 167 -3.39 2.10 20.23
N LEU A 168 -2.55 1.18 19.73
CA LEU A 168 -2.95 -0.20 19.44
C LEU A 168 -3.40 -0.97 20.69
N ASP A 169 -2.67 -0.89 21.81
CA ASP A 169 -3.02 -1.59 23.05
C ASP A 169 -4.43 -1.19 23.51
N THR A 170 -4.72 0.13 23.48
CA THR A 170 -6.05 0.70 23.74
C THR A 170 -7.13 0.14 22.79
N VAL A 171 -6.79 -0.12 21.53
CA VAL A 171 -7.69 -0.76 20.55
C VAL A 171 -7.89 -2.25 20.85
N LEU A 172 -6.83 -2.98 21.22
CA LEU A 172 -6.87 -4.42 21.51
C LEU A 172 -7.52 -4.75 22.85
N GLU A 173 -7.54 -3.82 23.81
CA GLU A 173 -8.39 -3.86 25.00
C GLU A 173 -9.87 -3.69 24.65
N LYS A 174 -10.21 -2.67 23.86
CA LYS A 174 -11.60 -2.38 23.44
C LYS A 174 -12.18 -3.43 22.48
N ARG A 175 -11.35 -4.05 21.64
CA ARG A 175 -11.78 -5.03 20.62
C ARG A 175 -10.98 -6.35 20.75
N PRO A 176 -11.15 -7.16 21.83
CA PRO A 176 -10.30 -8.33 22.11
C PRO A 176 -10.21 -9.39 21.00
N ARG A 177 -11.26 -9.52 20.17
CA ARG A 177 -11.27 -10.41 18.99
C ARG A 177 -10.14 -10.13 18.00
N LEU A 178 -9.62 -8.89 17.95
CA LEU A 178 -8.56 -8.50 17.03
C LEU A 178 -7.18 -9.04 17.46
N ARG A 179 -6.96 -9.34 18.75
CA ARG A 179 -5.63 -9.75 19.28
C ARG A 179 -4.98 -10.87 18.45
N LYS A 180 -5.74 -11.90 18.07
CA LYS A 180 -5.24 -13.06 17.28
C LYS A 180 -4.56 -12.69 15.95
N LYS A 181 -4.92 -11.59 15.28
CA LYS A 181 -4.36 -11.18 13.98
C LYS A 181 -3.64 -9.83 14.03
N TYR A 182 -3.95 -8.96 14.99
CA TYR A 182 -3.57 -7.54 14.97
C TYR A 182 -2.66 -7.11 16.15
N GLN A 183 -2.30 -8.02 17.07
CA GLN A 183 -1.20 -7.79 18.02
C GLN A 183 0.17 -7.88 17.30
N ARG A 184 1.24 -7.32 17.90
CA ARG A 184 2.61 -7.53 17.37
C ARG A 184 2.92 -9.04 17.35
N PRO A 185 3.41 -9.60 16.23
CA PRO A 185 4.00 -10.93 16.22
C PRO A 185 5.23 -11.01 17.12
N ASP A 186 5.76 -12.21 17.32
CA ASP A 186 7.03 -12.36 18.05
C ASP A 186 8.17 -11.70 17.26
N PRO A 187 9.05 -10.89 17.90
CA PRO A 187 10.16 -10.23 17.21
C PRO A 187 11.11 -11.17 16.46
N SER A 188 11.23 -12.44 16.87
CA SER A 188 12.01 -13.45 16.12
C SER A 188 11.48 -13.71 14.70
N THR A 189 10.19 -13.43 14.46
CA THR A 189 9.56 -13.57 13.12
C THR A 189 9.81 -12.36 12.21
N ASP A 190 10.57 -11.36 12.66
CA ASP A 190 11.10 -10.28 11.82
C ASP A 190 12.42 -10.72 11.16
N ARG A 191 12.30 -11.44 10.05
CA ARG A 191 13.40 -12.13 9.37
C ARG A 191 13.74 -11.44 8.04
N LEU A 192 14.93 -10.84 7.95
CA LEU A 192 15.46 -10.26 6.71
C LEU A 192 16.56 -11.19 6.18
N TYR A 193 16.29 -11.83 5.05
CA TYR A 193 17.27 -12.66 4.34
C TYR A 193 18.09 -11.82 3.36
N ARG A 194 19.25 -12.35 2.95
CA ARG A 194 20.01 -11.80 1.82
C ARG A 194 19.22 -11.90 0.51
N SER A 195 19.40 -10.94 -0.38
CA SER A 195 18.64 -10.81 -1.63
C SER A 195 18.82 -11.97 -2.62
N ASP A 196 19.95 -12.68 -2.58
CA ASP A 196 20.20 -13.87 -3.42
C ASP A 196 19.59 -15.17 -2.86
N ILE A 197 18.99 -15.14 -1.66
CA ILE A 197 18.28 -16.27 -1.08
C ILE A 197 16.82 -16.22 -1.55
N VAL A 198 16.39 -17.26 -2.28
CA VAL A 198 15.05 -17.33 -2.89
C VAL A 198 14.23 -18.44 -2.23
N HIS A 199 13.14 -18.05 -1.56
CA HIS A 199 12.11 -18.98 -1.09
C HIS A 199 11.21 -19.44 -2.27
N PRO A 200 11.05 -20.74 -2.52
CA PRO A 200 10.20 -21.23 -3.61
C PRO A 200 8.74 -20.81 -3.43
N SER A 201 8.07 -20.44 -4.52
CA SER A 201 6.66 -20.03 -4.50
C SER A 201 5.68 -21.14 -4.13
N GLU A 202 6.11 -22.41 -4.25
CA GLU A 202 5.32 -23.63 -4.00
C GLU A 202 5.73 -24.34 -2.70
N SER A 203 6.58 -23.72 -1.87
CA SER A 203 7.01 -24.28 -0.59
C SER A 203 6.01 -23.96 0.53
N ASP A 204 5.36 -24.99 1.07
CA ASP A 204 4.63 -24.91 2.36
C ASP A 204 5.60 -24.92 3.58
N LEU A 205 6.90 -25.15 3.39
CA LEU A 205 7.88 -25.12 4.48
C LEU A 205 8.14 -23.68 4.94
N PRO A 206 8.20 -23.40 6.26
CA PRO A 206 8.60 -22.09 6.77
C PRO A 206 9.99 -21.67 6.24
N CYS A 207 10.21 -20.36 6.11
CA CYS A 207 11.48 -19.80 5.63
C CYS A 207 12.68 -20.32 6.44
N GLU A 208 12.52 -20.49 7.76
CA GLU A 208 13.51 -21.09 8.67
C GLU A 208 14.01 -22.48 8.25
N GLY A 209 13.11 -23.33 7.76
CA GLY A 209 13.41 -24.70 7.36
C GLY A 209 13.93 -24.86 5.93
N TYR A 210 13.78 -23.83 5.09
CA TYR A 210 14.21 -23.86 3.68
C TYR A 210 15.38 -22.91 3.39
N CYS A 211 15.26 -21.64 3.81
CA CYS A 211 16.20 -20.57 3.55
C CYS A 211 17.30 -20.45 4.62
N GLY A 212 17.29 -21.33 5.63
CA GLY A 212 18.17 -21.27 6.79
C GLY A 212 17.64 -20.39 7.92
N ASP A 213 18.24 -20.57 9.09
CA ASP A 213 17.85 -19.89 10.34
C ASP A 213 18.92 -18.94 10.90
N ASN A 214 20.11 -18.90 10.31
CA ASN A 214 21.30 -18.23 10.86
C ASN A 214 22.06 -17.43 9.78
N GLU A 215 23.18 -16.81 10.17
CA GLU A 215 24.19 -16.35 9.23
C GLU A 215 24.82 -17.56 8.49
N PRO A 216 25.18 -17.43 7.19
CA PRO A 216 25.20 -16.19 6.41
C PRO A 216 23.89 -15.85 5.67
N GLU A 217 22.86 -16.68 5.68
CA GLU A 217 21.63 -16.46 4.88
C GLU A 217 20.73 -15.35 5.45
N LEU A 218 20.61 -15.30 6.78
CA LEU A 218 19.86 -14.27 7.51
C LEU A 218 20.78 -13.07 7.82
N LEU A 219 20.31 -11.85 7.55
CA LEU A 219 21.03 -10.62 7.89
C LEU A 219 20.85 -10.28 9.37
N SER A 220 21.95 -10.36 10.12
CA SER A 220 22.03 -9.92 11.51
C SER A 220 21.80 -8.42 11.63
N ARG A 221 20.91 -8.02 12.55
CA ARG A 221 20.51 -6.63 12.81
C ARG A 221 20.55 -6.37 14.31
N PRO A 222 21.17 -5.27 14.77
CA PRO A 222 21.25 -4.96 16.20
C PRO A 222 19.86 -4.69 16.79
N SER A 223 19.71 -4.79 18.11
CA SER A 223 18.53 -4.23 18.78
C SER A 223 18.51 -2.71 18.61
N ARG A 224 17.32 -2.13 18.38
CA ARG A 224 17.11 -0.69 18.48
C ARG A 224 17.43 -0.22 19.90
N SER A 225 18.04 0.95 20.02
CA SER A 225 18.43 1.56 21.30
C SER A 225 17.23 2.16 22.04
N GLU A 226 17.38 2.46 23.33
CA GLU A 226 16.30 3.05 24.15
C GLU A 226 15.84 4.45 23.67
N GLY A 227 16.63 5.11 22.82
CA GLY A 227 16.30 6.41 22.21
C GLY A 227 15.62 6.30 20.84
N GLU A 228 15.41 5.10 20.31
CA GLU A 228 14.74 4.87 19.03
C GLU A 228 13.30 4.39 19.24
N ASP A 229 12.36 5.00 18.53
CA ASP A 229 10.99 4.48 18.45
C ASP A 229 10.98 3.06 17.86
N ASP A 230 10.28 2.14 18.52
CA ASP A 230 9.94 0.82 17.98
C ASP A 230 8.41 0.69 17.99
N PRO A 231 7.73 0.58 16.83
CA PRO A 231 8.28 0.60 15.47
C PRO A 231 8.83 1.98 15.07
N MET A 232 9.58 2.08 13.97
CA MET A 232 10.04 3.35 13.41
C MET A 232 9.10 3.91 12.33
N ILE A 233 9.13 5.23 12.15
CA ILE A 233 8.46 5.92 11.04
C ILE A 233 9.50 6.40 10.03
N HIS A 234 9.43 5.84 8.82
CA HIS A 234 10.36 6.15 7.73
C HIS A 234 9.70 7.09 6.71
N TYR A 235 10.38 8.19 6.43
CA TYR A 235 9.93 9.18 5.45
C TYR A 235 10.73 9.01 4.15
N GLY A 236 10.07 8.71 3.04
CA GLY A 236 10.73 8.52 1.75
C GLY A 236 9.79 8.36 0.56
N LEU A 237 10.35 7.89 -0.56
CA LEU A 237 9.63 7.61 -1.80
C LEU A 237 9.00 6.20 -1.75
N ILE A 238 7.76 6.09 -2.19
CA ILE A 238 7.05 4.81 -2.36
C ILE A 238 7.01 4.44 -3.84
N ALA A 239 7.38 3.20 -4.17
CA ALA A 239 7.28 2.61 -5.51
C ALA A 239 5.90 1.95 -5.69
N SER A 240 5.17 2.36 -6.72
CA SER A 240 3.82 1.90 -7.03
C SER A 240 3.79 1.15 -8.37
N GLY A 241 2.97 0.10 -8.50
CA GLY A 241 2.83 -0.61 -9.78
C GLY A 241 1.82 -1.76 -9.73
N ASN A 242 1.42 -2.28 -10.89
CA ASN A 242 0.41 -3.34 -10.98
C ASN A 242 0.93 -4.74 -10.63
N LYS A 243 2.18 -4.85 -10.20
CA LYS A 243 2.85 -6.11 -9.84
C LYS A 243 3.15 -6.14 -8.35
N LEU A 244 2.85 -7.28 -7.71
CA LEU A 244 3.34 -7.57 -6.38
C LEU A 244 4.85 -7.85 -6.47
N MET A 245 5.67 -7.03 -5.82
CA MET A 245 7.12 -7.22 -5.79
C MET A 245 7.46 -8.39 -4.86
N ARG A 246 8.05 -9.45 -5.42
CA ARG A 246 8.53 -10.65 -4.70
C ARG A 246 9.94 -11.07 -5.11
N ASP A 247 10.71 -10.13 -5.64
CA ASP A 247 12.03 -10.35 -6.20
C ASP A 247 12.98 -9.34 -5.57
N ALA A 248 13.92 -9.82 -4.77
CA ALA A 248 14.81 -8.98 -3.99
C ALA A 248 15.87 -8.28 -4.86
N GLU A 249 16.31 -8.90 -5.97
CA GLU A 249 17.27 -8.27 -6.88
C GLU A 249 16.60 -7.14 -7.69
N ILE A 250 15.37 -7.36 -8.17
CA ILE A 250 14.58 -6.32 -8.86
C ILE A 250 14.18 -5.21 -7.88
N ARG A 251 13.78 -5.55 -6.64
CA ARG A 251 13.55 -4.60 -5.55
C ARG A 251 14.77 -3.71 -5.34
N ASP A 252 15.96 -4.29 -5.18
CA ASP A 252 17.20 -3.56 -4.89
C ASP A 252 17.69 -2.74 -6.10
N LEU A 253 17.50 -3.25 -7.32
CA LEU A 253 17.76 -2.51 -8.57
C LEU A 253 16.84 -1.28 -8.70
N ILE A 254 15.56 -1.42 -8.37
CA ILE A 254 14.61 -0.30 -8.38
C ILE A 254 14.93 0.65 -7.22
N ALA A 255 15.14 0.17 -6.00
CA ALA A 255 15.44 1.00 -4.83
C ALA A 255 16.74 1.81 -5.02
N SER A 256 17.81 1.19 -5.51
CA SER A 256 19.09 1.87 -5.75
C SER A 256 18.99 2.98 -6.81
N LYS A 257 18.29 2.72 -7.93
CA LYS A 257 18.05 3.69 -9.03
C LYS A 257 17.01 4.76 -8.71
N SER A 258 16.02 4.46 -7.88
CA SER A 258 14.86 5.34 -7.65
C SER A 258 14.84 6.02 -6.28
N LYS A 259 15.61 5.52 -5.31
CA LYS A 259 15.51 5.87 -3.87
C LYS A 259 14.15 5.56 -3.24
N ALA A 260 13.38 4.66 -3.85
CA ALA A 260 12.19 4.07 -3.22
C ALA A 260 12.58 3.17 -2.04
N ILE A 261 11.79 3.24 -0.97
CA ILE A 261 12.02 2.51 0.29
C ILE A 261 10.88 1.54 0.65
N CYS A 262 9.80 1.56 -0.14
CA CYS A 262 8.60 0.76 0.05
C CYS A 262 7.95 0.46 -1.29
N PHE A 263 7.32 -0.70 -1.42
CA PHE A 263 6.58 -1.15 -2.60
C PHE A 263 5.11 -1.41 -2.24
N GLU A 264 4.20 -0.90 -3.07
CA GLU A 264 2.75 -1.11 -2.99
C GLU A 264 2.11 -1.03 -4.39
N MET A 265 0.77 -1.17 -4.48
CA MET A 265 0.10 -1.45 -5.76
C MET A 265 -1.02 -0.47 -6.14
N GLU A 266 -1.39 0.51 -5.30
CA GLU A 266 -2.58 1.35 -5.53
C GLU A 266 -2.25 2.81 -5.83
N ALA A 267 -1.22 3.39 -5.20
CA ALA A 267 -1.06 4.84 -5.09
C ALA A 267 -0.97 5.58 -6.43
N ALA A 268 -0.32 5.01 -7.44
CA ALA A 268 -0.22 5.63 -8.77
C ALA A 268 -1.58 5.85 -9.46
N GLY A 269 -2.62 5.10 -9.08
CA GLY A 269 -3.99 5.33 -9.56
C GLY A 269 -4.68 6.52 -8.89
N LEU A 270 -4.14 7.02 -7.77
CA LEU A 270 -4.75 8.06 -6.96
C LEU A 270 -4.08 9.43 -7.12
N MET A 271 -2.75 9.52 -7.06
CA MET A 271 -2.04 10.79 -6.78
C MET A 271 -2.49 12.00 -7.61
N ASN A 272 -2.73 11.83 -8.92
CA ASN A 272 -3.04 12.90 -9.86
C ASN A 272 -4.54 13.30 -9.88
N HIS A 273 -5.40 12.56 -9.18
CA HIS A 273 -6.87 12.66 -9.30
C HIS A 273 -7.60 12.64 -7.95
N PHE A 274 -7.00 12.05 -6.93
CA PHE A 274 -7.47 11.98 -5.55
C PHE A 274 -6.33 12.43 -4.63
N PRO A 275 -6.17 13.75 -4.39
CA PRO A 275 -5.02 14.31 -3.67
C PRO A 275 -4.88 13.74 -2.25
N CYS A 276 -3.95 12.79 -2.07
CA CYS A 276 -3.82 12.00 -0.86
C CYS A 276 -2.38 11.90 -0.33
N LEU A 277 -2.25 11.54 0.95
CA LEU A 277 -1.00 11.00 1.51
C LEU A 277 -1.08 9.47 1.54
N VAL A 278 0.04 8.80 1.23
CA VAL A 278 0.16 7.34 1.29
C VAL A 278 0.92 6.93 2.54
N ILE A 279 0.34 6.01 3.31
CA ILE A 279 0.86 5.52 4.59
C ILE A 279 0.83 3.99 4.55
N ARG A 280 2.00 3.34 4.50
CA ARG A 280 2.12 1.88 4.38
C ARG A 280 2.81 1.30 5.61
N GLY A 281 2.14 0.39 6.31
CA GLY A 281 2.75 -0.44 7.34
C GLY A 281 3.51 -1.59 6.70
N ILE A 282 4.73 -1.85 7.13
CA ILE A 282 5.60 -2.85 6.51
C ILE A 282 5.21 -4.26 6.98
N CYS A 283 4.84 -5.13 6.02
CA CYS A 283 4.46 -6.52 6.31
C CYS A 283 5.41 -7.59 5.75
N ASP A 284 6.23 -7.22 4.77
CA ASP A 284 7.25 -8.09 4.15
C ASP A 284 8.39 -7.23 3.57
N TYR A 285 9.38 -7.88 2.95
CA TYR A 285 10.56 -7.24 2.39
C TYR A 285 10.54 -7.14 0.85
N SER A 286 9.34 -7.08 0.25
CA SER A 286 9.13 -7.02 -1.20
C SER A 286 9.84 -8.17 -1.95
N ASP A 287 9.91 -9.34 -1.34
CA ASP A 287 10.76 -10.45 -1.76
C ASP A 287 10.02 -11.81 -1.76
N SER A 288 10.79 -12.88 -1.87
CA SER A 288 10.24 -14.24 -1.87
C SER A 288 9.66 -14.64 -0.50
N HIS A 289 10.15 -14.08 0.61
CA HIS A 289 9.86 -14.44 2.01
C HIS A 289 8.55 -13.84 2.56
N LYS A 290 7.44 -14.06 1.84
CA LYS A 290 6.10 -13.50 2.14
C LYS A 290 5.64 -13.80 3.58
N ASN A 291 5.53 -12.76 4.42
CA ASN A 291 5.19 -12.90 5.83
C ASN A 291 3.76 -12.43 6.18
N ASN A 292 2.78 -13.33 5.99
CA ASN A 292 1.37 -13.04 6.27
C ASN A 292 1.07 -12.69 7.75
N ALA A 293 1.94 -13.06 8.70
CA ALA A 293 1.69 -12.84 10.12
C ALA A 293 1.74 -11.35 10.52
N TRP A 294 2.58 -10.55 9.84
CA TRP A 294 2.77 -9.14 10.19
C TRP A 294 1.71 -8.21 9.59
N GLN A 295 0.94 -8.64 8.58
CA GLN A 295 -0.05 -7.79 7.88
C GLN A 295 -1.05 -7.09 8.82
N GLY A 296 -1.52 -7.77 9.87
CA GLY A 296 -2.47 -7.16 10.81
C GLY A 296 -1.82 -6.10 11.69
N TYR A 297 -0.65 -6.37 12.26
CA TYR A 297 0.08 -5.39 13.07
C TYR A 297 0.54 -4.18 12.22
N ALA A 298 1.06 -4.45 11.02
CA ALA A 298 1.46 -3.43 10.05
C ALA A 298 0.29 -2.49 9.69
N ALA A 299 -0.87 -3.03 9.33
CA ALA A 299 -2.08 -2.26 9.06
C ALA A 299 -2.50 -1.40 10.27
N MET A 300 -2.35 -1.91 11.50
CA MET A 300 -2.64 -1.15 12.71
C MET A 300 -1.66 0.01 12.95
N MET A 301 -0.36 -0.17 12.69
CA MET A 301 0.60 0.93 12.83
C MET A 301 0.37 2.02 11.78
N ALA A 302 0.05 1.65 10.53
CA ALA A 302 -0.36 2.59 9.49
C ALA A 302 -1.63 3.38 9.87
N ALA A 303 -2.67 2.69 10.36
CA ALA A 303 -3.91 3.33 10.80
C ALA A 303 -3.73 4.19 12.08
N ALA A 304 -2.83 3.81 12.98
CA ALA A 304 -2.47 4.60 14.15
C ALA A 304 -1.76 5.92 13.74
N TYR A 305 -0.81 5.85 12.79
CA TYR A 305 -0.15 7.05 12.26
C TYR A 305 -1.14 7.98 11.53
N ALA A 306 -2.03 7.40 10.72
CA ALA A 306 -3.09 8.16 10.03
C ALA A 306 -4.06 8.84 11.01
N LYS A 307 -4.32 8.23 12.17
CA LYS A 307 -5.08 8.86 13.26
C LYS A 307 -4.31 10.03 13.89
N GLU A 308 -3.02 9.86 14.17
CA GLU A 308 -2.17 10.95 14.70
C GLU A 308 -2.11 12.13 13.71
N LEU A 309 -1.96 11.86 12.41
CA LEU A 309 -2.02 12.84 11.32
C LEU A 309 -3.28 13.70 11.35
N LEU A 310 -4.46 13.09 11.40
CA LEU A 310 -5.71 13.84 11.47
C LEU A 310 -5.82 14.63 12.78
N ALA A 311 -5.30 14.12 13.90
CA ALA A 311 -5.23 14.84 15.18
C ALA A 311 -4.20 16.01 15.20
N ARG A 312 -3.35 16.15 14.17
CA ARG A 312 -2.47 17.31 13.97
C ARG A 312 -3.06 18.39 13.05
N ILE A 313 -4.12 18.08 12.31
CA ILE A 313 -4.75 18.98 11.33
C ILE A 313 -5.97 19.67 11.97
N ALA A 314 -6.12 20.98 11.81
CA ALA A 314 -7.32 21.70 12.22
C ALA A 314 -8.45 21.52 11.17
N PRO A 315 -9.73 21.31 11.58
CA PRO A 315 -10.84 21.18 10.63
C PRO A 315 -10.97 22.36 9.68
N THR A 316 -10.78 23.59 10.16
CA THR A 316 -10.80 24.81 9.34
C THR A 316 -9.71 24.85 8.26
N SER A 317 -8.59 24.16 8.46
CA SER A 317 -7.56 23.99 7.43
C SER A 317 -8.01 23.00 6.35
N VAL A 318 -8.70 21.92 6.73
CA VAL A 318 -9.31 21.00 5.77
C VAL A 318 -10.42 21.70 4.98
N GLU A 319 -11.27 22.49 5.64
CA GLU A 319 -12.35 23.27 5.01
C GLU A 319 -11.86 24.32 4.00
N ALA A 320 -10.61 24.77 4.12
CA ALA A 320 -9.97 25.69 3.19
C ALA A 320 -9.40 25.02 1.93
N GLU A 321 -9.04 23.73 1.98
CA GLU A 321 -8.57 22.96 0.81
C GLU A 321 -9.70 22.79 -0.23
N VAL A 322 -9.36 22.72 -1.51
CA VAL A 322 -10.35 22.56 -2.60
C VAL A 322 -10.96 21.15 -2.53
N THR A 323 -12.27 21.04 -2.75
CA THR A 323 -12.95 19.72 -2.79
C THR A 323 -12.48 18.89 -3.97
N ILE A 324 -12.19 17.60 -3.77
CA ILE A 324 -11.61 16.73 -4.81
C ILE A 324 -12.51 16.65 -6.06
N ALA A 325 -13.84 16.74 -5.88
CA ALA A 325 -14.80 16.81 -7.00
C ALA A 325 -14.53 17.98 -7.98
N VAL A 326 -14.02 19.10 -7.47
CA VAL A 326 -13.62 20.27 -8.28
C VAL A 326 -12.25 20.07 -8.92
N VAL A 327 -11.32 19.35 -8.27
CA VAL A 327 -10.02 18.97 -8.86
C VAL A 327 -10.25 18.06 -10.07
N LEU A 328 -11.10 17.04 -9.93
CA LEU A 328 -11.50 16.14 -11.02
C LEU A 328 -12.12 16.90 -12.20
N SER A 329 -13.08 17.80 -11.95
CA SER A 329 -13.76 18.52 -13.04
C SER A 329 -12.81 19.43 -13.86
N HIS A 330 -11.78 19.99 -13.23
CA HIS A 330 -10.76 20.79 -13.94
C HIS A 330 -9.83 19.92 -14.79
N ALA A 331 -9.49 18.71 -14.35
CA ALA A 331 -8.73 17.76 -15.15
C ALA A 331 -9.52 17.35 -16.41
N GLU A 332 -10.82 17.03 -16.25
CA GLU A 332 -11.71 16.65 -17.35
C GLU A 332 -11.90 17.79 -18.37
N SER A 333 -12.11 19.04 -17.93
CA SER A 333 -12.24 20.19 -18.85
C SER A 333 -10.95 20.52 -19.60
N THR A 334 -9.79 20.27 -18.97
CA THR A 334 -8.48 20.52 -19.60
C THR A 334 -8.19 19.48 -20.69
N GLY A 335 -8.50 18.21 -20.43
CA GLY A 335 -8.33 17.14 -21.42
C GLY A 335 -9.22 17.26 -22.67
N GLN A 336 -10.38 17.91 -22.58
CA GLN A 336 -11.27 18.15 -23.73
C GLN A 336 -10.83 19.30 -24.64
N SER A 337 -9.85 20.12 -24.21
CA SER A 337 -9.42 21.33 -24.94
C SER A 337 -8.36 21.08 -26.02
N THR A 338 -7.86 19.84 -26.20
CA THR A 338 -6.83 19.49 -27.19
C THR A 338 -7.42 18.84 -28.44
N SER A 339 -8.10 19.64 -29.28
CA SER A 339 -8.40 19.23 -30.66
C SER A 339 -7.13 19.32 -31.52
N GLU A 340 -6.69 18.20 -32.08
CA GLU A 340 -5.57 18.18 -33.04
C GLU A 340 -5.88 19.06 -34.27
N PRO A 341 -4.90 19.79 -34.83
CA PRO A 341 -5.07 20.44 -36.13
C PRO A 341 -5.17 19.38 -37.23
N SER A 342 -6.32 19.30 -37.91
CA SER A 342 -6.58 18.31 -38.95
C SER A 342 -5.47 18.25 -40.02
N ALA A 343 -4.84 17.09 -40.16
CA ALA A 343 -3.76 16.85 -41.12
C ALA A 343 -4.28 16.75 -42.58
N SER A 344 -4.67 17.88 -43.17
CA SER A 344 -5.22 17.97 -44.54
C SER A 344 -4.52 18.96 -45.47
N ASN A 345 -3.52 19.72 -45.00
CA ASN A 345 -2.79 20.71 -45.79
C ASN A 345 -1.26 20.55 -45.66
N LEU A 346 -0.67 19.55 -46.33
CA LEU A 346 0.76 19.52 -46.72
C LEU A 346 1.07 18.32 -47.65
N ILE A 347 0.63 18.42 -48.92
CA ILE A 347 1.08 17.50 -49.99
C ILE A 347 1.61 18.33 -51.17
N SER A 348 2.94 18.47 -51.27
CA SER A 348 3.61 18.88 -52.51
C SER A 348 5.10 18.52 -52.53
N ALA A 349 5.53 17.89 -53.63
CA ALA A 349 6.88 17.88 -54.21
C ALA A 349 8.13 17.43 -53.40
N GLY A 350 8.42 16.12 -53.40
CA GLY A 350 9.75 15.51 -53.66
C GLY A 350 10.92 15.73 -52.66
N GLN A 351 11.98 14.91 -52.65
CA GLN A 351 12.24 13.57 -53.20
C GLN A 351 13.22 12.82 -52.25
N PRO A 352 13.35 11.48 -52.30
CA PRO A 352 14.13 10.72 -51.33
C PRO A 352 15.65 10.77 -51.55
N ILE A 353 16.42 10.86 -50.46
CA ILE A 353 17.88 10.72 -50.46
C ILE A 353 18.27 9.49 -49.63
N THR A 354 18.95 8.52 -50.25
CA THR A 354 19.50 7.33 -49.58
C THR A 354 20.83 7.63 -48.90
N MET A 355 20.96 7.37 -47.60
CA MET A 355 22.25 7.42 -46.91
C MET A 355 23.13 6.24 -47.28
N ASN A 356 24.39 6.50 -47.66
CA ASN A 356 25.44 5.48 -47.67
C ASN A 356 26.83 6.11 -47.49
N SER A 357 27.69 5.42 -46.73
CA SER A 357 29.11 5.74 -46.43
C SER A 357 29.40 7.06 -45.70
N LEU A 358 30.06 6.96 -44.54
CA LEU A 358 31.49 7.28 -44.43
C LEU A 358 32.06 6.82 -43.06
N ARG A 359 33.23 6.19 -43.07
CA ARG A 359 34.02 5.89 -41.84
C ARG A 359 35.01 7.03 -41.58
N PRO A 360 35.27 7.41 -40.31
CA PRO A 360 36.44 8.22 -39.98
C PRO A 360 37.73 7.39 -39.98
N LYS A 361 38.85 8.04 -40.31
CA LYS A 361 40.23 7.65 -39.96
C LYS A 361 40.96 8.89 -39.39
N PRO A 362 42.06 8.72 -38.62
CA PRO A 362 42.35 9.65 -37.52
C PRO A 362 43.50 10.64 -37.75
N SER A 363 43.60 11.56 -36.78
CA SER A 363 44.78 12.32 -36.34
C SER A 363 45.36 13.45 -37.21
N THR A 364 45.54 14.61 -36.58
CA THR A 364 46.82 15.33 -36.48
C THR A 364 46.86 16.13 -35.17
N GLN A 365 48.05 16.58 -34.76
CA GLN A 365 48.30 17.31 -33.52
C GLN A 365 48.41 18.83 -33.77
N SER A 366 48.18 19.64 -32.73
CA SER A 366 48.90 20.89 -32.55
C SER A 366 49.08 21.20 -31.05
N SER A 367 50.12 21.97 -30.73
CA SER A 367 50.64 22.17 -29.37
C SER A 367 50.52 23.61 -28.89
N THR A 368 50.40 23.80 -27.58
CA THR A 368 51.06 24.92 -26.87
C THR A 368 51.40 24.51 -25.44
N SER A 369 52.31 25.26 -24.80
CA SER A 369 53.03 24.84 -23.59
C SER A 369 53.00 25.86 -22.47
N SER A 370 53.03 25.40 -21.22
CA SER A 370 53.59 26.16 -20.09
C SER A 370 54.31 25.21 -19.10
N ARG A 371 55.32 25.73 -18.41
CA ARG A 371 56.16 24.98 -17.45
C ARG A 371 55.75 25.27 -16.01
N SER A 372 55.87 24.26 -15.15
CA SER A 372 56.43 24.44 -13.80
C SER A 372 57.14 23.15 -13.38
N THR A 373 58.07 23.24 -12.41
CA THR A 373 59.02 22.17 -12.08
C THR A 373 59.01 21.80 -10.61
N SER A 374 59.06 20.52 -10.30
CA SER A 374 59.76 19.98 -9.12
C SER A 374 60.11 18.50 -9.34
N SER A 375 61.06 17.99 -8.56
CA SER A 375 61.72 16.69 -8.77
C SER A 375 61.60 15.79 -7.55
N GLN A 376 61.56 14.47 -7.79
CA GLN A 376 62.24 13.48 -6.96
C GLN A 376 62.42 12.15 -7.72
N GLN A 377 63.30 11.29 -7.23
CA GLN A 377 63.81 10.13 -7.97
C GLN A 377 63.41 8.78 -7.35
N ALA A 378 63.27 7.79 -8.22
CA ALA A 378 63.65 6.39 -8.05
C ALA A 378 63.24 5.61 -6.78
N ALA A 379 62.36 4.63 -7.00
CA ALA A 379 62.66 3.24 -6.63
C ALA A 379 62.13 2.31 -7.74
N ALA A 380 62.82 1.19 -7.99
CA ALA A 380 62.40 0.20 -8.99
C ALA A 380 62.35 -1.18 -8.33
N GLN A 381 61.26 -1.91 -8.57
CA GLN A 381 61.16 -3.35 -8.30
C GLN A 381 60.18 -3.98 -9.30
N SER A 382 60.49 -5.22 -9.71
CA SER A 382 59.78 -5.95 -10.75
C SER A 382 59.03 -7.15 -10.18
N SER A 383 57.76 -7.31 -10.54
CA SER A 383 56.99 -8.54 -10.36
C SER A 383 56.04 -8.77 -11.55
N GLN A 384 55.62 -10.02 -11.74
CA GLN A 384 54.92 -10.49 -12.94
C GLN A 384 53.41 -10.18 -12.93
N PRO A 385 52.74 -10.16 -14.11
CA PRO A 385 51.36 -9.71 -14.21
C PRO A 385 50.38 -10.67 -13.56
N ALA A 386 49.54 -10.15 -12.65
CA ALA A 386 48.33 -10.81 -12.22
C ALA A 386 47.29 -10.78 -13.34
N THR A 387 46.67 -11.92 -13.64
CA THR A 387 45.52 -11.99 -14.57
C THR A 387 44.33 -11.28 -13.94
N ALA A 388 43.76 -10.29 -14.64
CA ALA A 388 42.53 -9.65 -14.21
C ALA A 388 41.37 -10.68 -14.13
N PRO A 389 40.48 -10.60 -13.14
CA PRO A 389 39.24 -11.38 -13.14
C PRO A 389 38.36 -10.97 -14.33
N PRO A 390 37.49 -11.87 -14.83
CA PRO A 390 36.49 -11.49 -15.82
C PRO A 390 35.56 -10.39 -15.26
N PRO A 391 35.02 -9.49 -16.10
CA PRO A 391 34.01 -8.55 -15.65
C PRO A 391 32.76 -9.31 -15.16
N PRO A 392 32.02 -8.77 -14.17
CA PRO A 392 30.76 -9.36 -13.75
C PRO A 392 29.78 -9.40 -14.93
N LEU A 393 29.00 -10.47 -15.04
CA LEU A 393 27.93 -10.56 -16.02
C LEU A 393 26.83 -9.55 -15.63
N GLU A 394 26.58 -8.58 -16.51
CA GLU A 394 25.43 -7.70 -16.35
C GLU A 394 24.13 -8.53 -16.35
N PRO A 395 23.25 -8.40 -15.34
CA PRO A 395 21.98 -9.11 -15.32
C PRO A 395 21.07 -8.57 -16.43
N ARG A 396 21.05 -9.27 -17.57
CA ARG A 396 20.13 -8.98 -18.66
C ARG A 396 18.71 -9.24 -18.18
N ILE A 397 17.89 -8.19 -18.13
CA ILE A 397 16.45 -8.30 -17.94
C ILE A 397 15.85 -8.99 -19.17
N VAL A 398 15.77 -10.32 -19.13
CA VAL A 398 15.04 -11.11 -20.12
C VAL A 398 13.57 -11.05 -19.74
N TYR A 399 12.78 -10.34 -20.55
CA TYR A 399 11.32 -10.42 -20.48
C TYR A 399 10.89 -11.83 -20.92
N VAL A 400 10.74 -12.74 -19.96
CA VAL A 400 10.10 -14.04 -20.20
C VAL A 400 8.62 -13.77 -20.50
N GLN A 401 8.22 -14.00 -21.75
CA GLN A 401 6.81 -14.12 -22.10
C GLN A 401 6.30 -15.48 -21.59
N GLY A 402 5.97 -15.54 -20.30
CA GLY A 402 5.30 -16.68 -19.70
C GLY A 402 3.92 -16.87 -20.31
N GLU A 403 3.63 -18.06 -20.78
CA GLU A 403 2.38 -18.39 -21.45
C GLU A 403 1.21 -18.49 -20.45
N ARG A 404 -0.03 -18.38 -20.95
CA ARG A 404 -1.23 -18.48 -20.11
C ARG A 404 -1.61 -19.94 -19.87
N GLU A 405 -1.28 -20.49 -18.70
CA GLU A 405 -2.04 -21.61 -18.11
C GLU A 405 -1.77 -21.70 -16.59
N GLY A 406 -2.73 -22.24 -15.82
CA GLY A 406 -2.51 -22.59 -14.41
C GLY A 406 -2.54 -21.46 -13.36
N PHE A 407 -3.63 -20.68 -13.23
CA PHE A 407 -3.86 -19.85 -12.03
C PHE A 407 -5.33 -19.87 -11.56
N TRP A 408 -5.84 -21.06 -11.28
CA TRP A 408 -7.18 -21.29 -10.71
C TRP A 408 -7.17 -22.44 -9.69
N GLU A 409 -6.59 -22.22 -8.51
CA GLU A 409 -6.98 -22.90 -7.26
C GLU A 409 -6.26 -22.27 -6.07
N TRP A 410 -6.94 -21.39 -5.32
CA TRP A 410 -6.78 -21.18 -3.87
C TRP A 410 -7.94 -20.26 -3.43
N PHE A 411 -8.66 -20.67 -2.37
CA PHE A 411 -9.99 -20.19 -1.95
C PHE A 411 -11.19 -20.62 -2.82
N GLY A 412 -12.19 -21.29 -2.20
CA GLY A 412 -13.57 -21.31 -2.74
C GLY A 412 -14.17 -22.64 -3.22
N GLY A 413 -13.76 -23.80 -2.68
CA GLY A 413 -14.33 -25.09 -3.09
C GLY A 413 -15.76 -25.37 -2.59
N LEU A 414 -16.80 -24.77 -3.20
CA LEU A 414 -18.15 -25.37 -3.37
C LEU A 414 -19.10 -24.47 -4.20
N PHE A 415 -19.28 -24.79 -5.48
CA PHE A 415 -20.56 -24.54 -6.18
C PHE A 415 -20.82 -25.59 -7.25
N VAL A 416 -22.07 -26.05 -7.34
CA VAL A 416 -22.48 -27.10 -8.29
C VAL A 416 -22.74 -26.46 -9.66
N ASN A 417 -22.15 -27.06 -10.69
CA ASN A 417 -22.25 -26.58 -12.07
C ASN A 417 -23.64 -26.88 -12.66
N ASN A 418 -24.33 -25.86 -13.16
CA ASN A 418 -25.37 -26.03 -14.19
C ASN A 418 -25.63 -24.72 -14.95
N SER A 419 -25.47 -24.73 -16.27
CA SER A 419 -25.77 -23.59 -17.15
C SER A 419 -26.15 -24.05 -18.56
N SER A 420 -26.93 -23.23 -19.28
CA SER A 420 -27.72 -23.58 -20.47
C SER A 420 -28.84 -24.61 -20.17
N LEU A 421 -30.02 -24.59 -20.80
CA LEU A 421 -30.38 -24.14 -22.15
C LEU A 421 -31.46 -23.05 -22.18
N SER A 422 -31.49 -22.29 -23.28
CA SER A 422 -32.49 -21.28 -23.59
C SER A 422 -33.11 -21.52 -24.96
N ASP A 423 -34.41 -21.83 -25.00
CA ASP A 423 -35.26 -21.68 -26.20
C ASP A 423 -36.75 -21.73 -25.81
N GLY A 424 -37.68 -21.50 -26.76
CA GLY A 424 -38.77 -22.48 -26.89
C GLY A 424 -40.22 -22.05 -26.66
N SER A 425 -40.53 -20.80 -26.31
CA SER A 425 -41.86 -20.16 -26.53
C SER A 425 -43.14 -20.65 -25.77
N SER A 426 -44.08 -19.71 -25.64
CA SER A 426 -45.55 -19.88 -25.61
C SER A 426 -46.31 -20.29 -24.31
N ARG A 427 -47.25 -19.41 -23.94
CA ARG A 427 -48.62 -19.65 -23.41
C ARG A 427 -48.91 -20.90 -22.56
N ARG A 428 -49.15 -20.71 -21.25
CA ARG A 428 -50.48 -20.78 -20.56
C ARG A 428 -50.35 -20.81 -19.03
N SER A 429 -51.24 -20.11 -18.32
CA SER A 429 -51.63 -20.44 -16.94
C SER A 429 -52.59 -21.65 -16.94
N PRO A 430 -52.69 -22.41 -15.84
CA PRO A 430 -53.84 -22.18 -14.95
C PRO A 430 -53.54 -22.33 -13.43
N GLU A 431 -54.59 -22.09 -12.64
CA GLU A 431 -54.63 -21.95 -11.19
C GLU A 431 -54.77 -23.30 -10.42
N TYR A 432 -54.64 -23.23 -9.07
CA TYR A 432 -55.27 -24.11 -8.06
C TYR A 432 -54.84 -25.61 -8.05
N THR A 433 -54.55 -26.30 -6.93
CA THR A 433 -55.27 -26.37 -5.63
C THR A 433 -54.41 -26.82 -4.43
N ARG A 434 -54.75 -26.28 -3.24
CA ARG A 434 -54.86 -26.91 -1.90
C ARG A 434 -53.99 -28.13 -1.47
N SER A 435 -53.26 -27.89 -0.36
CA SER A 435 -53.37 -28.61 0.95
C SER A 435 -52.99 -30.09 1.10
N THR A 436 -52.04 -30.36 2.02
CA THR A 436 -52.32 -31.07 3.29
C THR A 436 -51.21 -30.82 4.35
N ARG A 437 -51.49 -31.11 5.62
CA ARG A 437 -50.54 -31.05 6.77
C ARG A 437 -50.45 -32.43 7.47
N PRO A 438 -49.43 -32.69 8.31
CA PRO A 438 -49.01 -34.05 8.68
C PRO A 438 -49.59 -34.59 10.00
N PRO A 439 -49.48 -35.91 10.27
CA PRO A 439 -49.44 -36.47 11.64
C PRO A 439 -48.07 -36.15 12.29
N GLN A 440 -47.89 -35.82 13.57
CA GLN A 440 -48.56 -36.10 14.86
C GLN A 440 -48.15 -37.40 15.59
N GLY A 441 -47.69 -37.22 16.85
CA GLY A 441 -47.66 -38.20 17.94
C GLY A 441 -46.28 -38.74 18.34
N THR A 442 -45.92 -38.90 19.62
CA THR A 442 -46.54 -38.46 20.89
C THR A 442 -45.52 -38.41 22.04
N ARG A 443 -45.72 -37.45 22.98
CA ARG A 443 -45.50 -37.44 24.46
C ARG A 443 -44.56 -38.51 25.09
N SER A 444 -43.77 -38.24 26.14
CA SER A 444 -43.99 -37.36 27.33
C SER A 444 -42.61 -37.05 28.01
N SER A 445 -42.38 -36.49 29.22
CA SER A 445 -43.18 -36.09 30.41
C SER A 445 -42.51 -34.93 31.22
N ARG A 446 -43.21 -34.44 32.26
CA ARG A 446 -42.74 -33.67 33.44
C ARG A 446 -43.48 -34.29 34.69
N PRO A 447 -43.38 -33.86 35.99
CA PRO A 447 -43.36 -32.46 36.48
C PRO A 447 -42.53 -32.29 37.82
N PRO A 448 -42.87 -31.51 38.91
CA PRO A 448 -41.88 -30.60 39.53
C PRO A 448 -41.87 -30.48 41.09
N GLY A 449 -41.13 -29.50 41.64
CA GLY A 449 -41.26 -28.94 43.01
C GLY A 449 -39.96 -28.33 43.55
N GLY A 450 -39.94 -27.29 44.40
CA GLY A 450 -41.01 -26.36 44.81
C GLY A 450 -40.70 -25.53 46.08
N GLY A 451 -40.61 -24.20 45.98
CA GLY A 451 -40.50 -23.24 47.10
C GLY A 451 -39.11 -23.06 47.75
N GLY A 452 -38.80 -21.94 48.44
CA GLY A 452 -39.53 -20.67 48.52
C GLY A 452 -39.06 -19.71 49.66
N GLY A 453 -38.78 -18.44 49.32
CA GLY A 453 -38.57 -17.31 50.27
C GLY A 453 -37.22 -17.28 51.03
N SER A 454 -36.83 -16.22 51.74
CA SER A 454 -37.27 -14.80 51.77
C SER A 454 -36.29 -13.95 52.62
N ASN A 455 -36.08 -12.67 52.26
CA ASN A 455 -35.48 -11.60 53.10
C ASN A 455 -34.00 -11.76 53.57
N ALA A 456 -33.27 -10.72 54.01
CA ALA A 456 -33.26 -9.29 53.67
C ALA A 456 -32.00 -8.58 54.23
N ALA A 457 -31.66 -7.41 53.66
CA ALA A 457 -31.08 -6.23 54.32
C ALA A 457 -29.67 -6.24 54.99
N ILE A 458 -28.84 -5.26 54.57
CA ILE A 458 -27.98 -4.37 55.41
C ILE A 458 -26.79 -5.07 56.15
N ARG A 459 -25.52 -4.66 55.96
CA ARG A 459 -24.98 -3.35 56.42
C ARG A 459 -23.65 -2.94 55.76
N ARG A 460 -23.34 -1.64 55.77
CA ARG A 460 -22.03 -1.06 55.44
C ARG A 460 -21.00 -1.29 56.55
N MET A 461 -19.71 -1.32 56.20
CA MET A 461 -18.72 -0.53 56.97
C MET A 461 -17.52 -0.06 56.11
N ARG A 462 -16.89 1.04 56.53
CA ARG A 462 -15.64 1.59 55.96
C ARG A 462 -14.48 1.23 56.88
N ALA A 463 -13.27 1.14 56.33
CA ALA A 463 -12.05 1.52 57.03
C ALA A 463 -11.11 2.30 56.08
N ARG A 464 -10.40 3.31 56.61
CA ARG A 464 -9.26 4.00 55.99
C ARG A 464 -8.05 3.75 56.88
N GLY A 465 -6.84 3.63 56.34
CA GLY A 465 -5.65 3.42 57.18
C GLY A 465 -4.31 3.62 56.45
N ARG A 466 -3.84 4.87 56.42
CA ARG A 466 -2.49 5.32 56.02
C ARG A 466 -1.35 4.33 56.34
N ARG A 467 -0.39 4.21 55.42
CA ARG A 467 0.83 5.04 55.47
C ARG A 467 1.10 5.66 54.11
#